data_AF-A0A9R1ALY0-F1
#
_entry.id   AF-A0A9R1ALY0-F1
#
_cell.length_a   1.000
_cell.length_b   1.000
_cell.length_c   1.000
_cell.angle_alpha   90.00
_cell.angle_beta   90.00
_cell.angle_gamma   90.00
#
_symmetry.space_group_name_H-M   'P 1'
#
loop_
_entity.id
_entity.type
_entity.pdbx_description
1 polymer ?
#
loop_
_entity_poly.entity_id
_entity_poly.type
_entity_poly.pdbx_seq_one_letter_code
_entity_poly.pdbx_strand_id
1 'polypeptide(L)'
;MLNLDCDHYINNSKAIRESMCFLMDPQVGRKVCYVQFPQRFDGIDAHDRYANRNTVFFDINMKGLDGIQGPVYVGTGCVFRRQALYGYNPPSGPKRPKMVTCDCCPCFGRKKRKGGKDGLPEGVADGGMDGDKEQMMSQMNFEKRFGQSAAFVTSTFMEEGGVPPSSSPAALLKEAIHVISCGYEDKTDWGLGWIYGSITEDILTGFKMHCRGWRSIYCMPKLAAFKGSAPINLSDRLNQVLRWALGSVEIFFSRHSPLLYGYKGGNLKWLERFAYINTTIYPFTSLPLLAYCTLPAVCLLTGKFIMPPISTFASLFFISLFISIFATGILELRWSGVSIEEWWRNEQFWVIGGVSAHLFAVIQGLLKVLAGIDTNFTVTSKATGDEDDEFAELYAFKWTTLLIPPTTLLVINIIGVVAGISDAINNGYQSWGPLFGKLFFAFWVIVHLYPFLKGLMGRQNRTPTIVIIWSVLLASIFSLLWVRIDPFTVKAKGPDVKQCGINC
;
A
#
# COMPACT_ATOMS: atom_id res chain seq x y z
N MET A 1 24.79 -1.86 -4.25
CA MET A 1 24.08 -1.58 -5.53
C MET A 1 23.01 -0.55 -5.24
N LEU A 2 22.98 0.57 -5.96
CA LEU A 2 21.92 1.58 -5.83
C LEU A 2 20.90 1.32 -6.95
N ASN A 3 19.62 1.11 -6.59
CA ASN A 3 18.54 1.05 -7.58
C ASN A 3 17.87 2.41 -7.73
N LEU A 4 17.60 2.81 -8.97
CA LEU A 4 16.99 4.10 -9.33
C LEU A 4 16.18 3.95 -10.61
N ASP A 5 14.94 4.45 -10.59
CA ASP A 5 14.09 4.52 -11.78
C ASP A 5 14.46 5.69 -12.69
N CYS A 6 14.15 5.60 -13.98
CA CYS A 6 14.48 6.63 -14.98
C CYS A 6 13.83 8.00 -14.70
N ASP A 7 12.71 8.02 -13.98
CA ASP A 7 11.99 9.22 -13.60
C ASP A 7 12.46 9.80 -12.27
N HIS A 8 13.47 9.21 -11.64
CA HIS A 8 14.09 9.68 -10.40
C HIS A 8 15.55 10.06 -10.63
N TYR A 9 15.98 11.14 -9.98
CA TYR A 9 17.35 11.64 -10.01
C TYR A 9 17.90 11.86 -8.60
N ILE A 10 19.23 11.85 -8.49
CA ILE A 10 19.94 12.16 -7.25
C ILE A 10 19.90 13.67 -7.05
N ASN A 11 19.15 14.12 -6.05
CA ASN A 11 19.04 15.54 -5.69
C ASN A 11 20.10 15.96 -4.66
N ASN A 12 20.55 15.04 -3.79
CA ASN A 12 21.62 15.29 -2.82
C ASN A 12 22.84 14.43 -3.15
N SER A 13 23.96 15.05 -3.51
CA SER A 13 25.23 14.36 -3.79
C SER A 13 25.80 13.60 -2.58
N LYS A 14 25.25 13.79 -1.38
CA LYS A 14 25.61 13.04 -0.17
C LYS A 14 24.82 11.75 0.03
N ALA A 15 23.81 11.45 -0.78
CA ALA A 15 22.92 10.29 -0.59
C ALA A 15 23.71 8.96 -0.43
N ILE A 16 24.72 8.74 -1.27
CA ILE A 16 25.56 7.53 -1.20
C ILE A 16 26.38 7.53 0.10
N ARG A 17 26.99 8.68 0.46
CA ARG A 17 27.79 8.80 1.69
C ARG A 17 26.93 8.55 2.94
N GLU A 18 25.72 9.07 2.98
CA GLU A 18 24.75 8.85 4.06
C GLU A 18 24.35 7.37 4.15
N SER A 19 24.11 6.71 3.01
CA SER A 19 23.84 5.26 2.97
C SER A 19 25.01 4.44 3.54
N MET A 20 26.23 4.79 3.17
CA MET A 20 27.43 4.10 3.64
C MET A 20 27.64 4.25 5.14
N CYS A 21 27.21 5.37 5.75
CA CYS A 21 27.23 5.55 7.20
C CYS A 21 26.53 4.41 7.95
N PHE A 22 25.39 3.93 7.44
CA PHE A 22 24.66 2.80 8.03
C PHE A 22 25.27 1.46 7.66
N LEU A 23 25.68 1.28 6.41
CA LEU A 23 26.18 -0.01 5.92
C LEU A 23 27.58 -0.37 6.45
N MET A 24 28.40 0.64 6.76
CA MET A 24 29.75 0.51 7.30
C MET A 24 29.80 0.53 8.83
N ASP A 25 28.68 0.80 9.51
CA ASP A 25 28.64 0.77 10.96
C ASP A 25 29.00 -0.65 11.48
N PRO A 26 30.05 -0.81 12.32
CA PRO A 26 30.47 -2.12 12.79
C PRO A 26 29.43 -2.86 13.65
N GLN A 27 28.54 -2.11 14.33
CA GLN A 27 27.53 -2.64 15.24
C GLN A 27 26.24 -2.98 14.50
N VAL A 28 25.71 -2.04 13.71
CA VAL A 28 24.40 -2.22 13.05
C VAL A 28 24.52 -2.66 11.59
N GLY A 29 25.55 -2.20 10.87
CA GLY A 29 25.67 -2.32 9.42
C GLY A 29 25.76 -3.76 8.92
N ARG A 30 26.35 -4.67 9.70
CA ARG A 30 26.49 -6.10 9.35
C ARG A 30 25.16 -6.79 9.03
N LYS A 31 24.07 -6.37 9.66
CA LYS A 31 22.72 -6.94 9.44
C LYS A 31 21.85 -6.11 8.52
N VAL A 32 22.34 -4.99 8.00
CA VAL A 32 21.59 -4.12 7.09
C VAL A 32 21.66 -4.69 5.67
N CYS A 33 20.51 -5.04 5.10
CA CYS A 33 20.40 -5.48 3.71
C CYS A 33 20.24 -4.33 2.73
N TYR A 34 19.53 -3.26 3.11
CA TYR A 34 19.40 -2.06 2.29
C TYR A 34 19.06 -0.82 3.11
N VAL A 35 19.38 0.34 2.54
CA VAL A 35 18.99 1.66 3.04
C VAL A 35 17.99 2.26 2.05
N GLN A 36 16.75 2.49 2.51
CA GLN A 36 15.67 3.08 1.72
C GLN A 36 15.55 4.57 2.02
N PHE A 37 15.43 5.38 0.98
CA PHE A 37 15.14 6.82 1.10
C PHE A 37 13.67 7.12 0.77
N PRO A 38 13.09 8.21 1.31
CA PRO A 38 11.78 8.69 0.88
C PRO A 38 11.79 9.06 -0.60
N GLN A 39 10.75 8.65 -1.33
CA GLN A 39 10.49 9.18 -2.66
C GLN A 39 9.85 10.55 -2.51
N ARG A 40 10.43 11.56 -3.15
CA ARG A 40 9.88 12.92 -3.21
C ARG A 40 9.68 13.28 -4.67
N PHE A 41 8.66 14.07 -4.96
CA PHE A 41 8.34 14.42 -6.33
C PHE A 41 8.34 15.93 -6.56
N ASP A 42 8.74 16.33 -7.76
CA ASP A 42 8.60 17.68 -8.30
C ASP A 42 7.31 17.78 -9.15
N GLY A 43 6.94 19.00 -9.55
CA GLY A 43 5.79 19.24 -10.43
C GLY A 43 4.43 18.96 -9.80
N ILE A 44 4.33 19.01 -8.46
CA ILE A 44 3.07 18.85 -7.73
C ILE A 44 2.38 20.21 -7.58
N ASP A 45 1.09 20.29 -7.92
CA ASP A 45 0.23 21.44 -7.63
C ASP A 45 0.35 21.87 -6.15
N ALA A 46 0.27 23.18 -5.90
CA ALA A 46 0.28 23.78 -4.58
C ALA A 46 -0.72 23.13 -3.60
N HIS A 47 -1.87 22.64 -4.10
CA HIS A 47 -2.91 22.01 -3.28
C HIS A 47 -2.82 20.47 -3.20
N ASP A 48 -1.84 19.85 -3.88
CA ASP A 48 -1.67 18.39 -4.00
C ASP A 48 -3.00 17.62 -4.09
N ARG A 49 -3.84 17.99 -5.07
CA ARG A 49 -5.22 17.49 -5.20
C ARG A 49 -5.31 15.97 -5.24
N TYR A 50 -4.30 15.31 -5.78
CA TYR A 50 -4.23 13.86 -5.98
C TYR A 50 -3.37 13.14 -4.93
N ALA A 51 -2.94 13.84 -3.87
CA ALA A 51 -2.12 13.30 -2.79
C ALA A 51 -0.86 12.58 -3.32
N ASN A 52 -0.22 13.15 -4.34
CA ASN A 52 0.96 12.58 -4.99
C ASN A 52 2.17 12.54 -4.05
N ARG A 53 2.24 13.44 -3.05
CA ARG A 53 3.33 13.42 -2.06
C ARG A 53 3.36 12.17 -1.19
N ASN A 54 2.19 11.55 -0.95
CA ASN A 54 2.03 10.37 -0.11
C ASN A 54 2.79 10.45 1.25
N THR A 55 2.73 11.62 1.90
CA THR A 55 3.50 11.93 3.12
C THR A 55 3.11 11.06 4.29
N VAL A 56 1.85 10.65 4.43
CA VAL A 56 1.43 9.72 5.49
C VAL A 56 2.21 8.40 5.40
N PHE A 57 2.37 7.85 4.19
CA PHE A 57 3.15 6.62 4.03
C PHE A 57 4.64 6.85 4.32
N PHE A 58 5.27 7.85 3.71
CA PHE A 58 6.72 8.06 3.81
C PHE A 58 7.15 8.67 5.16
N ASP A 59 6.37 9.58 5.75
CA ASP A 59 6.76 10.36 6.93
C ASP A 59 6.15 9.87 8.24
N ILE A 60 5.18 8.94 8.18
CA ILE A 60 4.56 8.33 9.37
C ILE A 60 4.83 6.83 9.37
N ASN A 61 4.27 6.11 8.39
CA ASN A 61 4.30 4.63 8.39
C ASN A 61 5.72 4.07 8.25
N MET A 62 6.49 4.54 7.27
CA MET A 62 7.85 4.03 7.02
C MET A 62 8.81 4.27 8.19
N LYS A 63 8.68 5.40 8.88
CA LYS A 63 9.41 5.67 10.13
C LYS A 63 8.97 4.74 11.26
N GLY A 64 7.68 4.44 11.36
CA GLY A 64 7.16 3.46 12.32
C GLY A 64 7.75 2.06 12.10
N LEU A 65 7.84 1.61 10.85
CA LEU A 65 8.43 0.31 10.48
C LEU A 65 9.94 0.25 10.74
N ASP A 66 10.65 1.37 10.59
CA ASP A 66 12.09 1.47 10.85
C ASP A 66 12.48 1.10 12.31
N GLY A 67 11.56 1.33 13.25
CA GLY A 67 11.71 0.94 14.66
C GLY A 67 11.60 -0.57 14.92
N ILE A 68 11.04 -1.35 13.98
CA ILE A 68 10.81 -2.79 14.13
C ILE A 68 11.91 -3.57 13.42
N GLN A 69 11.80 -3.77 12.10
CA GLN A 69 12.79 -4.49 11.30
C GLN A 69 13.28 -3.67 10.10
N GLY A 70 12.72 -2.49 9.87
CA GLY A 70 13.11 -1.60 8.79
C GLY A 70 11.96 -1.32 7.83
N PRO A 71 12.09 -0.30 6.96
CA PRO A 71 11.11 -0.01 5.92
C PRO A 71 11.02 -1.15 4.90
N VAL A 72 9.89 -1.23 4.19
CA VAL A 72 9.75 -2.07 2.99
C VAL A 72 10.52 -1.47 1.81
N TYR A 73 10.87 -2.30 0.83
CA TYR A 73 11.45 -1.82 -0.43
C TYR A 73 10.34 -1.33 -1.37
N VAL A 74 10.51 -0.15 -1.97
CA VAL A 74 9.47 0.56 -2.75
C VAL A 74 9.89 0.90 -4.18
N GLY A 75 10.88 0.18 -4.73
CA GLY A 75 11.24 0.25 -6.16
C GLY A 75 12.40 1.19 -6.50
N THR A 76 12.59 2.32 -5.81
CA THR A 76 13.63 3.30 -6.18
C THR A 76 14.29 3.96 -4.97
N GLY A 77 15.45 4.60 -5.17
CA GLY A 77 16.18 5.33 -4.12
C GLY A 77 16.65 4.41 -2.99
N CYS A 78 17.16 3.23 -3.34
CA CYS A 78 17.51 2.19 -2.36
C CYS A 78 18.92 1.63 -2.59
N VAL A 79 19.75 1.61 -1.55
CA VAL A 79 21.11 1.09 -1.60
C VAL A 79 21.17 -0.29 -0.96
N PHE A 80 21.32 -1.32 -1.78
CA PHE A 80 21.39 -2.73 -1.39
C PHE A 80 22.80 -3.23 -1.12
N ARG A 81 22.91 -4.09 -0.11
CA ARG A 81 24.03 -5.00 0.12
C ARG A 81 23.96 -6.15 -0.89
N ARG A 82 25.02 -6.29 -1.69
CA ARG A 82 25.14 -7.29 -2.77
C ARG A 82 24.87 -8.72 -2.28
N GLN A 83 25.49 -9.13 -1.17
CA GLN A 83 25.31 -10.46 -0.58
C GLN A 83 23.85 -10.75 -0.17
N ALA A 84 23.13 -9.74 0.32
CA ALA A 84 21.74 -9.91 0.72
C ALA A 84 20.83 -10.13 -0.50
N LEU A 85 21.12 -9.48 -1.63
CA LEU A 85 20.42 -9.71 -2.90
C LEU A 85 20.72 -11.08 -3.50
N TYR A 86 21.93 -11.62 -3.33
CA TYR A 86 22.24 -12.99 -3.73
C TYR A 86 21.61 -14.08 -2.83
N GLY A 87 20.79 -13.67 -1.87
CA GLY A 87 20.05 -14.58 -1.00
C GLY A 87 20.90 -15.22 0.09
N TYR A 88 22.09 -14.69 0.39
CA TYR A 88 22.82 -15.10 1.58
C TYR A 88 22.08 -14.67 2.85
N ASN A 89 22.27 -15.43 3.92
CA ASN A 89 21.73 -15.08 5.24
C ASN A 89 22.59 -13.99 5.87
N PRO A 90 22.03 -13.16 6.77
CA PRO A 90 22.83 -12.20 7.53
C PRO A 90 23.94 -12.92 8.30
N PRO A 91 25.13 -12.32 8.43
CA PRO A 91 26.23 -12.91 9.18
C PRO A 91 25.79 -13.21 10.61
N SER A 92 26.15 -14.40 11.09
CA SER A 92 25.86 -14.84 12.46
C SER A 92 26.56 -13.89 13.44
N GLY A 93 25.81 -13.24 14.31
CA GLY A 93 26.43 -12.49 15.42
C GLY A 93 27.17 -13.44 16.36
N PRO A 94 28.14 -12.96 17.15
CA PRO A 94 28.72 -13.77 18.22
C PRO A 94 27.59 -14.28 19.11
N LYS A 95 27.54 -15.60 19.33
CA LYS A 95 26.59 -16.20 20.27
C LYS A 95 26.80 -15.49 21.59
N ARG A 96 25.77 -14.79 22.11
CA ARG A 96 25.83 -14.28 23.49
C ARG A 96 26.22 -15.47 24.37
N PRO A 97 27.25 -15.35 25.24
CA PRO A 97 27.57 -16.43 26.16
C PRO A 97 26.28 -16.77 26.90
N LYS A 98 25.94 -18.06 26.94
CA LYS A 98 24.79 -18.53 27.69
C LYS A 98 24.97 -17.99 29.10
N MET A 99 24.04 -17.15 29.54
CA MET A 99 24.00 -16.67 30.92
C MET A 99 23.98 -17.94 31.77
N VAL A 100 25.05 -18.18 32.53
CA VAL A 100 25.09 -19.27 33.49
C VAL A 100 23.99 -18.98 34.48
N THR A 101 22.86 -19.66 34.34
CA THR A 101 21.83 -19.66 35.36
C THR A 101 22.46 -20.30 36.59
N CYS A 102 22.67 -19.48 37.62
CA CYS A 102 23.14 -19.92 38.92
C CYS A 102 22.13 -20.94 39.47
N ASP A 103 22.59 -22.16 39.76
CA ASP A 103 21.79 -23.29 40.25
C ASP A 103 21.35 -23.14 41.73
N CYS A 104 20.92 -21.95 42.15
CA CYS A 104 20.57 -21.68 43.55
C CYS A 104 19.07 -21.41 43.83
N CYS A 105 18.15 -21.75 42.91
CA CYS A 105 16.71 -21.66 43.20
C CYS A 105 15.96 -22.98 42.92
N PRO A 106 15.45 -23.68 43.95
CA PRO A 106 14.67 -24.89 43.79
C PRO A 106 13.18 -24.55 43.65
N CYS A 107 12.76 -23.89 42.57
CA CYS A 107 11.34 -23.63 42.30
C CYS A 107 11.06 -23.73 40.80
N PHE A 108 10.15 -24.62 40.41
CA PHE A 108 9.63 -24.91 39.07
C PHE A 108 10.42 -25.92 38.20
N GLY A 109 10.16 -27.21 38.44
CA GLY A 109 10.48 -28.28 37.51
C GLY A 109 9.70 -28.18 36.20
N ARG A 110 10.42 -27.96 35.09
CA ARG A 110 9.93 -28.23 33.73
C ARG A 110 10.62 -29.47 33.19
N LYS A 111 9.83 -30.52 32.92
CA LYS A 111 10.25 -31.76 32.26
C LYS A 111 10.96 -31.45 30.93
N LYS A 112 12.23 -31.83 30.81
CA LYS A 112 12.95 -31.92 29.53
C LYS A 112 12.34 -33.04 28.68
N ARG A 113 11.79 -32.72 27.51
CA ARG A 113 11.61 -33.68 26.42
C ARG A 113 12.99 -33.98 25.81
N LYS A 114 13.42 -35.24 25.86
CA LYS A 114 14.58 -35.74 25.10
C LYS A 114 14.20 -35.75 23.61
N GLY A 115 14.84 -34.89 22.81
CA GLY A 115 14.92 -35.05 21.35
C GLY A 115 16.13 -35.92 21.02
N GLY A 116 15.94 -36.91 20.15
CA GLY A 116 16.95 -37.88 19.74
C GLY A 116 18.20 -37.22 19.17
N LYS A 117 19.35 -37.73 19.58
CA LYS A 117 20.63 -37.57 18.87
C LYS A 117 20.64 -38.62 17.77
N ASP A 118 20.49 -38.22 16.52
CA ASP A 118 21.03 -38.99 15.41
C ASP A 118 22.51 -38.61 15.32
N GLY A 119 23.35 -39.43 15.96
CA GLY A 119 24.79 -39.43 15.75
C GLY A 119 25.06 -40.25 14.49
N LEU A 120 25.77 -39.65 13.53
CA LEU A 120 26.47 -40.44 12.52
C LEU A 120 27.64 -41.18 13.22
N PRO A 121 27.86 -42.47 12.93
CA PRO A 121 28.99 -43.20 13.48
C PRO A 121 30.28 -42.82 12.72
N GLU A 122 31.34 -42.56 13.48
CA GLU A 122 32.71 -42.67 12.98
C GLU A 122 33.04 -44.13 12.71
N GLY A 123 33.62 -44.42 11.53
CA GLY A 123 34.04 -45.75 11.13
C GLY A 123 34.74 -45.80 9.77
N VAL A 124 36.05 -45.51 9.80
CA VAL A 124 37.15 -46.14 9.04
C VAL A 124 37.03 -46.33 7.51
N ALA A 125 37.87 -45.57 6.80
CA ALA A 125 38.62 -45.88 5.56
C ALA A 125 37.88 -46.59 4.40
N ASP A 126 37.50 -45.79 3.40
CA ASP A 126 37.92 -46.07 2.01
C ASP A 126 38.24 -44.74 1.32
N GLY A 127 39.47 -44.62 0.82
CA GLY A 127 40.06 -43.37 0.35
C GLY A 127 39.85 -43.18 -1.15
N GLY A 128 39.33 -42.01 -1.54
CA GLY A 128 39.58 -41.45 -2.87
C GLY A 128 38.39 -41.23 -3.81
N MET A 129 37.14 -41.51 -3.41
CA MET A 129 35.99 -41.35 -4.33
C MET A 129 34.80 -40.53 -3.79
N ASP A 130 34.74 -40.23 -2.49
CA ASP A 130 33.64 -39.44 -1.88
C ASP A 130 33.90 -37.92 -1.87
N GLY A 131 35.16 -37.49 -1.81
CA GLY A 131 35.51 -36.06 -1.87
C GLY A 131 35.14 -35.42 -3.21
N ASP A 132 35.34 -36.14 -4.31
CA ASP A 132 34.99 -35.67 -5.66
C ASP A 132 33.47 -35.57 -5.85
N LYS A 133 32.70 -36.46 -5.23
CA LYS A 133 31.23 -36.40 -5.24
C LYS A 133 30.71 -35.25 -4.39
N GLU A 134 31.26 -35.00 -3.21
CA GLU A 134 30.86 -33.85 -2.39
C GLU A 134 31.24 -32.51 -3.03
N GLN A 135 32.43 -32.44 -3.65
CA GLN A 135 32.89 -31.26 -4.37
C GLN A 135 32.08 -31.03 -5.65
N MET A 136 31.78 -32.07 -6.44
CA MET A 136 30.84 -32.01 -7.57
C MET A 136 29.45 -31.57 -7.10
N MET A 137 28.92 -32.16 -6.02
CA MET A 137 27.61 -31.78 -5.47
C MET A 137 27.60 -30.31 -5.01
N SER A 138 28.70 -29.83 -4.43
CA SER A 138 28.84 -28.41 -4.06
C SER A 138 28.88 -27.50 -5.28
N GLN A 139 29.65 -27.85 -6.32
CA GLN A 139 29.76 -27.10 -7.56
C GLN A 139 28.43 -27.10 -8.33
N MET A 140 27.79 -28.25 -8.48
CA MET A 140 26.46 -28.38 -9.08
C MET A 140 25.40 -27.58 -8.32
N ASN A 141 25.50 -27.50 -6.99
CA ASN A 141 24.60 -26.65 -6.19
C ASN A 141 24.83 -25.16 -6.45
N PHE A 142 26.07 -24.72 -6.68
CA PHE A 142 26.37 -23.32 -7.02
C PHE A 142 25.99 -22.98 -8.46
N GLU A 143 26.22 -23.89 -9.42
CA GLU A 143 25.79 -23.70 -10.82
C GLU A 143 24.28 -23.62 -10.92
N LYS A 144 23.55 -24.50 -10.22
CA LYS A 144 22.09 -24.41 -10.14
C LYS A 144 21.64 -23.07 -9.53
N ARG A 145 22.36 -22.59 -8.52
CA ARG A 145 21.97 -21.38 -7.79
C ARG A 145 22.30 -20.08 -8.55
N PHE A 146 23.49 -19.98 -9.14
CA PHE A 146 24.03 -18.74 -9.70
C PHE A 146 24.24 -18.78 -11.23
N GLY A 147 24.09 -19.94 -11.85
CA GLY A 147 24.33 -20.16 -13.27
C GLY A 147 25.72 -20.73 -13.57
N GLN A 148 25.98 -20.97 -14.86
CA GLN A 148 27.13 -21.72 -15.36
C GLN A 148 28.45 -20.93 -15.37
N SER A 149 28.41 -19.62 -15.11
CA SER A 149 29.61 -18.79 -15.12
C SER A 149 30.45 -18.99 -13.84
N ALA A 150 31.54 -19.74 -13.96
CA ALA A 150 32.50 -19.93 -12.87
C ALA A 150 33.11 -18.59 -12.39
N ALA A 151 33.30 -17.63 -13.31
CA ALA A 151 33.82 -16.31 -12.99
C ALA A 151 32.82 -15.47 -12.19
N PHE A 152 31.54 -15.49 -12.57
CA PHE A 152 30.48 -14.84 -11.82
C PHE A 152 30.32 -15.47 -10.43
N VAL A 153 30.23 -16.79 -10.35
CA VAL A 153 30.17 -17.56 -9.09
C VAL A 153 31.35 -17.20 -8.19
N THR A 154 32.57 -17.19 -8.72
CA THR A 154 33.75 -16.78 -7.95
C THR A 154 33.62 -15.34 -7.42
N SER A 155 33.09 -14.42 -8.24
CA SER A 155 32.89 -13.02 -7.84
C SER A 155 31.86 -12.83 -6.71
N THR A 156 30.93 -13.78 -6.52
CA THR A 156 29.93 -13.68 -5.45
C THR A 156 30.52 -14.07 -4.09
N PHE A 157 31.56 -14.89 -4.05
CA PHE A 157 32.27 -15.26 -2.81
C PHE A 157 33.24 -14.19 -2.31
N MET A 158 33.59 -13.21 -3.15
CA MET A 158 34.45 -12.09 -2.76
C MET A 158 33.68 -11.09 -1.88
N GLU A 159 33.76 -11.23 -0.56
CA GLU A 159 33.04 -10.37 0.39
C GLU A 159 33.40 -8.88 0.26
N GLU A 160 34.69 -8.59 0.09
CA GLU A 160 35.21 -7.23 -0.14
C GLU A 160 34.93 -6.70 -1.57
N GLY A 161 34.35 -7.54 -2.44
CA GLY A 161 34.11 -7.23 -3.84
C GLY A 161 35.39 -7.20 -4.68
N GLY A 162 35.35 -6.47 -5.80
CA GLY A 162 36.44 -6.41 -6.78
C GLY A 162 36.29 -7.41 -7.92
N VAL A 163 37.37 -7.56 -8.67
CA VAL A 163 37.48 -8.45 -9.84
C VAL A 163 38.48 -9.56 -9.54
N PRO A 164 38.27 -10.80 -10.01
CA PRO A 164 39.24 -11.88 -9.82
C PRO A 164 40.63 -11.50 -10.40
N PRO A 165 41.73 -11.74 -9.66
CA PRO A 165 43.08 -11.24 -10.03
C PRO A 165 43.64 -11.73 -11.37
N SER A 166 43.10 -12.83 -11.91
CA SER A 166 43.62 -13.52 -13.10
C SER A 166 42.85 -13.22 -14.40
N SER A 167 41.91 -12.27 -14.40
CA SER A 167 41.04 -12.03 -15.55
C SER A 167 41.45 -10.81 -16.37
N SER A 168 41.71 -10.99 -17.67
CA SER A 168 41.94 -9.87 -18.60
C SER A 168 40.63 -9.11 -18.90
N PRO A 169 40.66 -7.80 -19.23
CA PRO A 169 39.46 -7.04 -19.57
C PRO A 169 38.64 -7.66 -20.73
N ALA A 170 39.32 -8.22 -21.73
CA ALA A 170 38.65 -8.89 -22.86
C ALA A 170 37.94 -10.18 -22.42
N ALA A 171 38.55 -10.96 -21.52
CA ALA A 171 37.92 -12.15 -20.96
C ALA A 171 36.70 -11.78 -20.09
N LEU A 172 36.81 -10.75 -19.27
CA LEU A 172 35.70 -10.23 -18.47
C LEU A 172 34.54 -9.74 -19.33
N LEU A 173 34.82 -9.07 -20.46
CA LEU A 173 33.77 -8.65 -21.39
C LEU A 173 33.05 -9.84 -22.02
N LYS A 174 33.80 -10.85 -22.47
CA LYS A 174 33.23 -12.09 -23.01
C LYS A 174 32.35 -12.78 -21.98
N GLU A 175 32.80 -12.82 -20.73
CA GLU A 175 32.05 -13.39 -19.62
C GLU A 175 30.78 -12.60 -19.29
N ALA A 176 30.86 -11.26 -19.28
CA ALA A 176 29.70 -10.41 -19.08
C ALA A 176 28.63 -10.64 -20.16
N ILE A 177 29.04 -10.79 -21.43
CA ILE A 177 28.14 -11.13 -22.55
C ILE A 177 27.47 -12.49 -22.33
N HIS A 178 28.20 -13.48 -21.80
CA HIS A 178 27.63 -14.78 -21.49
C HIS A 178 26.59 -14.72 -20.35
N VAL A 179 26.89 -13.99 -19.27
CA VAL A 179 26.01 -13.87 -18.09
C VAL A 179 24.70 -13.13 -18.39
N ILE A 180 24.69 -12.23 -19.38
CA ILE A 180 23.47 -11.52 -19.81
C ILE A 180 22.72 -12.22 -20.96
N SER A 181 23.13 -13.44 -21.32
CA SER A 181 22.46 -14.20 -22.39
C SER A 181 21.06 -14.66 -21.96
N CYS A 182 20.13 -14.77 -22.92
CA CYS A 182 18.73 -15.08 -22.64
C CYS A 182 18.51 -16.42 -21.92
N GLY A 183 19.36 -17.41 -22.16
CA GLY A 183 19.27 -18.74 -21.53
C GLY A 183 20.06 -18.86 -20.22
N TYR A 184 20.68 -17.78 -19.72
CA TYR A 184 21.53 -17.87 -18.53
C TYR A 184 20.73 -18.23 -17.27
N GLU A 185 19.48 -17.76 -17.19
CA GLU A 185 18.59 -18.01 -16.06
C GLU A 185 17.84 -19.35 -16.18
N ASP A 186 17.93 -20.06 -17.31
CA ASP A 186 17.20 -21.30 -17.54
C ASP A 186 17.62 -22.40 -16.56
N LYS A 187 16.62 -22.96 -15.85
CA LYS A 187 16.80 -24.03 -14.86
C LYS A 187 17.74 -23.66 -13.69
N THR A 188 18.01 -22.38 -13.52
CA THR A 188 18.70 -21.84 -12.35
C THR A 188 17.68 -21.41 -11.28
N ASP A 189 18.17 -21.09 -10.09
CA ASP A 189 17.35 -20.48 -9.04
C ASP A 189 17.23 -18.94 -9.19
N TRP A 190 17.69 -18.34 -10.29
CA TRP A 190 17.55 -16.90 -10.55
C TRP A 190 16.09 -16.43 -10.37
N GLY A 191 15.95 -15.24 -9.81
CA GLY A 191 14.88 -14.93 -8.84
C GLY A 191 15.34 -15.02 -7.37
N LEU A 192 16.63 -15.27 -7.13
CA LEU A 192 17.28 -15.10 -5.82
C LEU A 192 17.34 -13.64 -5.36
N GLY A 193 17.53 -12.73 -6.33
CA GLY A 193 17.54 -11.28 -6.18
C GLY A 193 16.15 -10.69 -6.16
N TRP A 194 15.77 -9.98 -7.22
CA TRP A 194 14.39 -9.56 -7.43
C TRP A 194 13.50 -10.79 -7.65
N ILE A 195 12.40 -10.86 -6.92
CA ILE A 195 11.53 -12.04 -6.92
C ILE A 195 10.56 -11.98 -8.09
N TYR A 196 10.53 -13.03 -8.91
CA TYR A 196 9.66 -13.10 -10.07
C TYR A 196 8.20 -13.43 -9.71
N GLY A 197 7.28 -13.06 -10.61
CA GLY A 197 5.89 -13.51 -10.58
C GLY A 197 4.92 -12.60 -9.83
N SER A 198 5.28 -11.34 -9.59
CA SER A 198 4.34 -10.31 -9.14
C SER A 198 4.63 -8.98 -9.82
N ILE A 199 3.59 -8.19 -10.11
CA ILE A 199 3.73 -6.80 -10.59
C ILE A 199 4.40 -5.88 -9.56
N THR A 200 4.37 -6.26 -8.27
CA THR A 200 5.00 -5.53 -7.16
C THR A 200 6.13 -6.36 -6.57
N GLU A 201 7.13 -6.67 -7.41
CA GLU A 201 8.30 -7.45 -7.02
C GLU A 201 9.16 -6.73 -5.96
N ASP A 202 9.05 -5.41 -5.87
CA ASP A 202 9.74 -4.57 -4.90
C ASP A 202 9.42 -4.96 -3.44
N ILE A 203 8.14 -4.86 -3.04
CA ILE A 203 7.69 -5.21 -1.69
C ILE A 203 7.98 -6.69 -1.41
N LEU A 204 7.76 -7.55 -2.40
CA LEU A 204 8.01 -8.98 -2.29
C LEU A 204 9.50 -9.30 -2.04
N THR A 205 10.40 -8.61 -2.74
CA THR A 205 11.85 -8.75 -2.56
C THR A 205 12.26 -8.31 -1.15
N GLY A 206 11.80 -7.15 -0.70
CA GLY A 206 12.02 -6.69 0.67
C GLY A 206 11.55 -7.69 1.72
N PHE A 207 10.33 -8.21 1.55
CA PHE A 207 9.73 -9.22 2.43
C PHE A 207 10.59 -10.50 2.51
N LYS A 208 11.08 -11.01 1.37
CA LYS A 208 11.97 -12.19 1.36
C LYS A 208 13.26 -11.96 2.11
N MET A 209 13.88 -10.79 1.93
CA MET A 209 15.10 -10.44 2.65
C MET A 209 14.86 -10.38 4.16
N HIS A 210 13.77 -9.75 4.60
CA HIS A 210 13.39 -9.71 6.02
C HIS A 210 13.05 -11.08 6.60
N CYS A 211 12.38 -11.96 5.84
CA CYS A 211 12.16 -13.36 6.26
C CYS A 211 13.47 -14.14 6.48
N ARG A 212 14.54 -13.80 5.77
CA ARG A 212 15.88 -14.37 6.00
C ARG A 212 16.59 -13.79 7.24
N GLY A 213 16.01 -12.78 7.89
CA GLY A 213 16.52 -12.14 9.11
C GLY A 213 17.37 -10.91 8.87
N TRP A 214 17.40 -10.40 7.63
CA TRP A 214 17.99 -9.09 7.36
C TRP A 214 17.14 -7.96 7.95
N ARG A 215 17.80 -6.83 8.20
CA ARG A 215 17.19 -5.56 8.63
C ARG A 215 17.36 -4.52 7.53
N SER A 216 16.39 -3.65 7.30
CA SER A 216 16.56 -2.46 6.46
C SER A 216 16.61 -1.19 7.32
N ILE A 217 17.06 -0.09 6.73
CA ILE A 217 17.12 1.22 7.38
C ILE A 217 16.37 2.26 6.54
N TYR A 218 15.59 3.12 7.19
CA TYR A 218 14.97 4.27 6.56
C TYR A 218 15.78 5.55 6.80
N CYS A 219 16.34 6.13 5.75
CA CYS A 219 17.16 7.34 5.85
C CYS A 219 16.41 8.56 5.30
N MET A 220 16.18 9.55 6.15
CA MET A 220 15.53 10.81 5.79
C MET A 220 16.48 12.01 6.00
N PRO A 221 17.33 12.33 5.02
CA PRO A 221 18.14 13.54 5.10
C PRO A 221 17.31 14.83 5.03
N LYS A 222 17.86 15.91 5.57
CA LYS A 222 17.22 17.25 5.55
C LYS A 222 16.92 17.72 4.12
N LEU A 223 17.88 17.51 3.21
CA LEU A 223 17.66 17.69 1.77
C LEU A 223 17.27 16.34 1.19
N ALA A 224 16.12 16.28 0.50
CA ALA A 224 15.66 15.06 -0.14
C ALA A 224 16.78 14.43 -0.99
N ALA A 225 17.11 13.16 -0.72
CA ALA A 225 18.20 12.48 -1.41
C ALA A 225 17.90 12.24 -2.88
N PHE A 226 16.67 11.81 -3.15
CA PHE A 226 16.16 11.50 -4.47
C PHE A 226 14.87 12.27 -4.69
N LYS A 227 14.71 12.73 -5.93
CA LYS A 227 13.50 13.38 -6.41
C LYS A 227 13.08 12.76 -7.74
N GLY A 228 11.80 12.78 -8.06
CA GLY A 228 11.31 12.30 -9.35
C GLY A 228 10.07 13.02 -9.84
N SER A 229 9.60 12.62 -11.02
CA SER A 229 8.40 13.21 -11.64
C SER A 229 7.13 12.48 -11.23
N ALA A 230 6.17 13.19 -10.62
CA ALA A 230 4.87 12.63 -10.24
C ALA A 230 3.92 12.44 -11.44
N PRO A 231 2.91 11.55 -11.33
CA PRO A 231 1.80 11.53 -12.28
C PRO A 231 1.06 12.88 -12.31
N ILE A 232 0.80 13.38 -13.51
CA ILE A 232 0.31 14.74 -13.71
C ILE A 232 -1.22 14.80 -13.59
N ASN A 233 -1.97 13.76 -13.98
CA ASN A 233 -3.43 13.72 -13.93
C ASN A 233 -3.98 12.56 -13.08
N LEU A 234 -5.26 12.66 -12.71
CA LEU A 234 -5.95 11.69 -11.86
C LEU A 234 -5.97 10.28 -12.46
N SER A 235 -6.14 10.16 -13.78
CA SER A 235 -6.29 8.87 -14.45
C SER A 235 -4.98 8.09 -14.44
N ASP A 236 -3.85 8.75 -14.69
CA ASP A 236 -2.53 8.13 -14.60
C ASP A 236 -2.22 7.73 -13.15
N ARG A 237 -2.60 8.57 -12.19
CA ARG A 237 -2.47 8.27 -10.75
C ARG A 237 -3.32 7.06 -10.34
N LEU A 238 -4.57 6.95 -10.79
CA LEU A 238 -5.43 5.80 -10.49
C LEU A 238 -4.93 4.52 -11.14
N ASN A 239 -4.40 4.57 -12.36
CA ASN A 239 -3.77 3.42 -13.01
C ASN A 239 -2.49 2.96 -12.27
N GLN A 240 -1.72 3.89 -11.72
CA GLN A 240 -0.59 3.57 -10.87
C GLN A 240 -1.04 2.84 -9.59
N VAL A 241 -2.06 3.36 -8.90
CA VAL A 241 -2.63 2.72 -7.70
C VAL A 241 -3.26 1.37 -8.01
N LEU A 242 -3.90 1.23 -9.17
CA LEU A 242 -4.45 -0.04 -9.65
C LEU A 242 -3.36 -1.11 -9.74
N ARG A 243 -2.20 -0.79 -10.32
CA ARG A 243 -1.06 -1.71 -10.39
C ARG A 243 -0.58 -2.15 -9.02
N TRP A 244 -0.42 -1.21 -8.10
CA TRP A 244 0.03 -1.52 -6.74
C TRP A 244 -0.97 -2.42 -6.01
N ALA A 245 -2.25 -2.15 -6.15
CA ALA A 245 -3.31 -2.95 -5.56
C ALA A 245 -3.36 -4.35 -6.18
N LEU A 246 -3.23 -4.48 -7.51
CA LEU A 246 -3.22 -5.77 -8.19
C LEU A 246 -2.02 -6.61 -7.76
N GLY A 247 -0.81 -6.04 -7.75
CA GLY A 247 0.38 -6.76 -7.26
C GLY A 247 0.25 -7.20 -5.80
N SER A 248 -0.37 -6.38 -4.94
CA SER A 248 -0.64 -6.73 -3.54
C SER A 248 -1.59 -7.92 -3.41
N VAL A 249 -2.67 -7.94 -4.20
CA VAL A 249 -3.63 -9.07 -4.28
C VAL A 249 -2.94 -10.33 -4.82
N GLU A 250 -2.07 -10.18 -5.82
CA GLU A 250 -1.32 -11.29 -6.39
C GLU A 250 -0.35 -11.90 -5.37
N ILE A 251 0.38 -11.07 -4.62
CA ILE A 251 1.23 -11.52 -3.50
C ILE A 251 0.39 -12.26 -2.46
N PHE A 252 -0.79 -11.72 -2.10
CA PHE A 252 -1.68 -12.31 -1.10
C PHE A 252 -2.10 -13.74 -1.46
N PHE A 253 -2.45 -14.00 -2.73
CA PHE A 253 -2.84 -15.33 -3.22
C PHE A 253 -1.66 -16.21 -3.66
N SER A 254 -0.45 -15.64 -3.80
CA SER A 254 0.73 -16.40 -4.18
C SER A 254 1.25 -17.31 -3.04
N ARG A 255 2.17 -18.22 -3.40
CA ARG A 255 3.00 -19.00 -2.45
C ARG A 255 3.86 -18.13 -1.51
N HIS A 256 3.88 -16.81 -1.70
CA HIS A 256 4.67 -15.86 -0.94
C HIS A 256 3.84 -15.00 0.01
N SER A 257 2.57 -15.33 0.21
CA SER A 257 1.68 -14.65 1.15
C SER A 257 2.29 -14.50 2.56
N PRO A 258 2.37 -13.28 3.13
CA PRO A 258 2.86 -13.06 4.50
C PRO A 258 2.07 -13.82 5.58
N LEU A 259 0.83 -14.24 5.28
CA LEU A 259 0.01 -15.06 6.17
C LEU A 259 0.55 -16.48 6.35
N LEU A 260 1.20 -17.04 5.33
CA LEU A 260 1.58 -18.46 5.29
C LEU A 260 3.10 -18.68 5.11
N TYR A 261 3.80 -17.71 4.51
CA TYR A 261 5.22 -17.82 4.19
C TYR A 261 6.13 -17.37 5.34
N GLY A 262 7.33 -17.96 5.44
CA GLY A 262 8.42 -17.43 6.26
C GLY A 262 8.25 -17.65 7.78
N TYR A 263 7.44 -18.63 8.21
CA TYR A 263 7.36 -19.03 9.63
C TYR A 263 8.53 -19.92 10.05
N LYS A 264 9.11 -20.66 9.11
CA LYS A 264 10.28 -21.50 9.35
C LYS A 264 11.48 -20.60 9.65
N GLY A 265 11.99 -20.65 10.88
CA GLY A 265 13.18 -19.91 11.34
C GLY A 265 12.89 -18.70 12.24
N GLY A 266 11.65 -18.19 12.30
CA GLY A 266 11.26 -17.15 13.27
C GLY A 266 11.98 -15.79 13.15
N ASN A 267 12.60 -15.51 12.00
CA ASN A 267 13.45 -14.32 11.82
C ASN A 267 12.66 -13.04 11.49
N LEU A 268 11.43 -13.15 10.99
CA LEU A 268 10.54 -12.01 10.76
C LEU A 268 9.81 -11.66 12.06
N LYS A 269 9.99 -10.44 12.56
CA LYS A 269 9.29 -9.98 13.77
C LYS A 269 7.78 -10.02 13.57
N TRP A 270 7.02 -10.32 14.62
CA TRP A 270 5.57 -10.46 14.50
C TRP A 270 4.87 -9.16 14.08
N LEU A 271 5.31 -8.00 14.59
CA LEU A 271 4.80 -6.69 14.17
C LEU A 271 5.15 -6.38 12.72
N GLU A 272 6.35 -6.76 12.28
CA GLU A 272 6.77 -6.62 10.88
C GLU A 272 5.90 -7.49 9.97
N ARG A 273 5.63 -8.73 10.38
CA ARG A 273 4.69 -9.61 9.67
C ARG A 273 3.31 -9.00 9.59
N PHE A 274 2.81 -8.42 10.69
CA PHE A 274 1.52 -7.75 10.69
C PHE A 274 1.48 -6.57 9.70
N ALA A 275 2.56 -5.77 9.62
CA ALA A 275 2.69 -4.71 8.62
C ALA A 275 2.70 -5.22 7.18
N TYR A 276 3.43 -6.32 6.90
CA TYR A 276 3.39 -6.96 5.59
C TYR A 276 2.01 -7.54 5.24
N ILE A 277 1.32 -8.15 6.21
CA ILE A 277 -0.07 -8.61 6.03
C ILE A 277 -0.94 -7.41 5.64
N ASN A 278 -0.91 -6.33 6.42
CA ASN A 278 -1.65 -5.09 6.14
C ASN A 278 -1.39 -4.57 4.72
N THR A 279 -0.12 -4.56 4.30
CA THR A 279 0.32 -4.12 2.96
C THR A 279 -0.19 -5.03 1.84
N THR A 280 -0.48 -6.30 2.10
CA THR A 280 -1.05 -7.22 1.09
C THR A 280 -2.58 -7.24 1.09
N ILE A 281 -3.23 -6.96 2.22
CA ILE A 281 -4.70 -7.05 2.36
C ILE A 281 -5.42 -5.72 2.18
N TYR A 282 -4.73 -4.58 2.18
CA TYR A 282 -5.39 -3.27 2.08
C TYR A 282 -6.33 -3.12 0.87
N PRO A 283 -6.12 -3.73 -0.31
CA PRO A 283 -7.06 -3.56 -1.42
C PRO A 283 -8.43 -4.16 -1.10
N PHE A 284 -8.51 -5.22 -0.28
CA PHE A 284 -9.76 -5.88 0.08
C PHE A 284 -10.68 -5.00 0.94
N THR A 285 -10.17 -3.95 1.57
CA THR A 285 -11.01 -2.97 2.30
C THR A 285 -11.93 -2.19 1.34
N SER A 286 -11.67 -2.22 0.03
CA SER A 286 -12.53 -1.62 -1.00
C SER A 286 -13.96 -2.18 -0.99
N LEU A 287 -14.14 -3.48 -0.77
CA LEU A 287 -15.44 -4.14 -0.78
C LEU A 287 -16.37 -3.61 0.34
N PRO A 288 -15.97 -3.66 1.63
CA PRO A 288 -16.79 -3.07 2.69
C PRO A 288 -16.89 -1.55 2.57
N LEU A 289 -15.85 -0.86 2.08
CA LEU A 289 -15.90 0.58 1.87
C LEU A 289 -16.94 0.99 0.82
N LEU A 290 -17.02 0.28 -0.31
CA LEU A 290 -18.03 0.51 -1.34
C LEU A 290 -19.45 0.36 -0.77
N ALA A 291 -19.68 -0.70 -0.01
CA ALA A 291 -20.95 -0.91 0.68
C ALA A 291 -21.23 0.25 1.64
N TYR A 292 -20.27 0.58 2.52
CA TYR A 292 -20.38 1.66 3.49
C TYR A 292 -20.72 3.01 2.85
N CYS A 293 -20.06 3.39 1.75
CA CYS A 293 -20.33 4.62 1.02
C CYS A 293 -21.68 4.63 0.28
N THR A 294 -22.28 3.47 0.03
CA THR A 294 -23.60 3.33 -0.61
C THR A 294 -24.74 3.39 0.40
N LEU A 295 -24.51 2.94 1.65
CA LEU A 295 -25.55 2.85 2.68
C LEU A 295 -26.29 4.18 2.95
N PRO A 296 -25.64 5.35 3.05
CA PRO A 296 -26.34 6.61 3.33
C PRO A 296 -27.36 6.96 2.24
N ALA A 297 -27.00 6.77 0.97
CA ALA A 297 -27.91 6.98 -0.15
C ALA A 297 -29.13 6.05 -0.08
N VAL A 298 -28.92 4.76 0.21
CA VAL A 298 -30.02 3.79 0.38
C VAL A 298 -30.92 4.18 1.55
N CYS A 299 -30.35 4.61 2.68
CA CYS A 299 -31.13 5.07 3.85
C CYS A 299 -31.98 6.31 3.58
N LEU A 300 -31.45 7.22 2.76
CA LEU A 300 -32.16 8.44 2.36
C LEU A 300 -33.29 8.13 1.38
N LEU A 301 -33.04 7.26 0.39
CA LEU A 301 -34.01 6.94 -0.66
C LEU A 301 -35.13 5.99 -0.19
N THR A 302 -34.82 5.05 0.71
CA THR A 302 -35.80 4.06 1.17
C THR A 302 -36.55 4.50 2.43
N GLY A 303 -36.16 5.62 3.05
CA GLY A 303 -36.67 6.06 4.34
C GLY A 303 -36.22 5.20 5.53
N LYS A 304 -35.64 4.01 5.32
CA LYS A 304 -35.16 3.11 6.38
C LYS A 304 -33.89 3.66 7.02
N PHE A 305 -33.85 3.71 8.35
CA PHE A 305 -32.63 4.04 9.08
C PHE A 305 -32.01 2.74 9.60
N ILE A 306 -30.72 2.51 9.27
CA ILE A 306 -30.02 1.27 9.63
C ILE A 306 -29.78 1.19 11.14
N MET A 307 -29.64 2.34 11.81
CA MET A 307 -29.41 2.39 13.25
C MET A 307 -30.73 2.58 13.99
N PRO A 308 -31.04 1.78 15.03
CA PRO A 308 -32.16 2.09 15.90
C PRO A 308 -31.91 3.40 16.68
N PRO A 309 -32.93 3.98 17.34
CA PRO A 309 -32.74 5.11 18.23
C PRO A 309 -31.58 4.83 19.21
N ILE A 310 -30.59 5.72 19.22
CA ILE A 310 -29.37 5.54 20.00
C ILE A 310 -29.71 5.83 21.46
N SER A 311 -29.49 4.88 22.36
CA SER A 311 -29.65 5.12 23.80
C SER A 311 -28.62 6.14 24.30
N THR A 312 -28.85 6.73 25.48
CA THR A 312 -27.88 7.65 26.11
C THR A 312 -26.50 7.00 26.24
N PHE A 313 -26.45 5.73 26.64
CA PHE A 313 -25.19 4.98 26.76
C PHE A 313 -24.48 4.80 25.41
N ALA A 314 -25.22 4.40 24.37
CA ALA A 314 -24.64 4.26 23.04
C ALA A 314 -24.16 5.60 22.47
N SER A 315 -24.88 6.70 22.76
CA SER A 315 -24.48 8.06 22.36
C SER A 315 -23.16 8.48 23.01
N LEU A 316 -22.99 8.20 24.31
CA LEU A 316 -21.72 8.46 25.02
C LEU A 316 -20.56 7.64 24.43
N PHE A 317 -20.81 6.38 24.06
CA PHE A 317 -19.82 5.55 23.40
C PHE A 317 -19.40 6.12 22.04
N PHE A 318 -20.35 6.54 21.21
CA PHE A 318 -20.05 7.20 19.92
C PHE A 318 -19.24 8.48 20.10
N ILE A 319 -19.63 9.34 21.05
CA ILE A 319 -18.90 10.58 21.35
C ILE A 319 -17.47 10.26 21.80
N SER A 320 -17.28 9.31 22.72
CA SER A 320 -15.97 8.88 23.20
C SER A 320 -15.10 8.32 22.07
N LEU A 321 -15.69 7.53 21.17
CA LEU A 321 -15.01 7.00 19.99
C LEU A 321 -14.53 8.13 19.06
N PHE A 322 -15.39 9.10 18.73
CA PHE A 322 -15.00 10.22 17.88
C PHE A 322 -13.90 11.07 18.52
N ILE A 323 -14.01 11.38 19.82
CA ILE A 323 -12.98 12.10 20.56
C ILE A 323 -11.65 11.33 20.52
N SER A 324 -11.69 10.01 20.72
CA SER A 324 -10.49 9.15 20.66
C SER A 324 -9.84 9.17 19.28
N ILE A 325 -10.62 9.08 18.20
CA ILE A 325 -10.12 9.15 16.82
C ILE A 325 -9.45 10.51 16.57
N PHE A 326 -10.10 11.62 16.90
CA PHE A 326 -9.55 12.96 16.71
C PHE A 326 -8.30 13.19 17.56
N ALA A 327 -8.32 12.79 18.83
CA ALA A 327 -7.16 12.91 19.71
C ALA A 327 -5.96 12.10 19.20
N THR A 328 -6.21 10.88 18.72
CA THR A 328 -5.16 10.02 18.14
C THR A 328 -4.57 10.64 16.87
N GLY A 329 -5.42 11.13 15.96
CA GLY A 329 -4.96 11.81 14.74
C GLY A 329 -4.14 13.06 15.05
N ILE A 330 -4.57 13.90 16.00
CA ILE A 330 -3.82 15.09 16.42
C ILE A 330 -2.46 14.72 17.01
N LEU A 331 -2.40 13.68 17.86
CA LEU A 331 -1.14 13.21 18.43
C LEU A 331 -0.21 12.67 17.35
N GLU A 332 -0.74 11.94 16.38
CA GLU A 332 0.02 11.40 15.25
C GLU A 332 0.64 12.50 14.37
N LEU A 333 -0.15 13.51 14.02
CA LEU A 333 0.32 14.66 13.25
C LEU A 333 1.34 15.49 14.02
N ARG A 334 1.19 15.60 15.34
CA ARG A 334 2.10 16.38 16.19
C ARG A 334 3.53 15.83 16.17
N TRP A 335 3.72 14.51 16.26
CA TRP A 335 5.08 13.95 16.29
C TRP A 335 5.68 13.82 14.88
N SER A 336 4.84 13.56 13.87
CA SER A 336 5.30 13.37 12.50
C SER A 336 5.66 14.67 11.79
N GLY A 337 5.00 15.78 12.17
CA GLY A 337 5.15 17.07 11.50
C GLY A 337 4.41 17.16 10.16
N VAL A 338 3.58 16.17 9.84
CA VAL A 338 2.71 16.19 8.65
C VAL A 338 1.57 17.18 8.87
N SER A 339 1.25 17.97 7.85
CA SER A 339 0.16 18.93 7.94
C SER A 339 -1.21 18.25 7.96
N ILE A 340 -2.19 18.85 8.65
CA ILE A 340 -3.57 18.35 8.67
C ILE A 340 -4.18 18.29 7.26
N GLU A 341 -3.77 19.22 6.39
CA GLU A 341 -4.21 19.26 5.00
C GLU A 341 -3.71 18.04 4.23
N GLU A 342 -2.41 17.72 4.30
CA GLU A 342 -1.83 16.54 3.64
C GLU A 342 -2.43 15.24 4.17
N TRP A 343 -2.67 15.15 5.49
CA TRP A 343 -3.35 14.00 6.10
C TRP A 343 -4.77 13.84 5.55
N TRP A 344 -5.55 14.93 5.53
CA TRP A 344 -6.91 14.90 4.99
C TRP A 344 -6.93 14.58 3.49
N ARG A 345 -6.01 15.11 2.69
CA ARG A 345 -5.88 14.77 1.26
C ARG A 345 -5.60 13.29 1.08
N ASN A 346 -4.75 12.70 1.92
CA ASN A 346 -4.44 11.28 1.91
C ASN A 346 -5.69 10.44 2.21
N GLU A 347 -6.49 10.80 3.23
CA GLU A 347 -7.74 10.10 3.56
C GLU A 347 -8.76 10.18 2.43
N GLN A 348 -8.93 11.35 1.81
CA GLN A 348 -9.80 11.50 0.64
C GLN A 348 -9.33 10.63 -0.53
N PHE A 349 -8.03 10.61 -0.80
CA PHE A 349 -7.46 9.80 -1.87
C PHE A 349 -7.55 8.30 -1.56
N TRP A 350 -7.44 7.89 -0.29
CA TRP A 350 -7.71 6.52 0.15
C TRP A 350 -9.15 6.10 -0.14
N VAL A 351 -10.14 6.96 0.13
CA VAL A 351 -11.55 6.67 -0.22
C VAL A 351 -11.72 6.56 -1.73
N ILE A 352 -11.18 7.52 -2.50
CA ILE A 352 -11.26 7.53 -3.96
C ILE A 352 -10.62 6.28 -4.56
N GLY A 353 -9.38 5.95 -4.17
CA GLY A 353 -8.67 4.75 -4.62
C GLY A 353 -9.38 3.46 -4.18
N GLY A 354 -9.94 3.45 -2.96
CA GLY A 354 -10.72 2.36 -2.40
C GLY A 354 -11.96 2.02 -3.23
N VAL A 355 -12.79 3.01 -3.55
CA VAL A 355 -14.02 2.77 -4.33
C VAL A 355 -13.75 2.59 -5.83
N SER A 356 -12.53 2.87 -6.31
CA SER A 356 -12.14 2.75 -7.72
C SER A 356 -11.05 1.68 -7.94
N ALA A 357 -9.78 2.07 -7.98
CA ALA A 357 -8.64 1.24 -8.33
C ALA A 357 -8.54 -0.04 -7.48
N HIS A 358 -8.72 0.04 -6.16
CA HIS A 358 -8.64 -1.12 -5.28
C HIS A 358 -9.78 -2.12 -5.55
N LEU A 359 -11.00 -1.61 -5.76
CA LEU A 359 -12.17 -2.44 -6.11
C LEU A 359 -11.94 -3.22 -7.40
N PHE A 360 -11.47 -2.54 -8.45
CA PHE A 360 -11.14 -3.19 -9.72
C PHE A 360 -9.99 -4.19 -9.57
N ALA A 361 -8.92 -3.86 -8.84
CA ALA A 361 -7.81 -4.77 -8.57
C ALA A 361 -8.25 -6.05 -7.86
N VAL A 362 -9.12 -5.95 -6.85
CA VAL A 362 -9.64 -7.13 -6.13
C VAL A 362 -10.47 -8.00 -7.06
N ILE A 363 -11.37 -7.41 -7.85
CA ILE A 363 -12.19 -8.18 -8.81
C ILE A 363 -11.29 -8.86 -9.85
N GLN A 364 -10.33 -8.13 -10.44
CA GLN A 364 -9.39 -8.68 -11.43
C GLN A 364 -8.50 -9.77 -10.82
N GLY A 365 -7.96 -9.55 -9.63
CA GLY A 365 -7.12 -10.53 -8.95
C GLY A 365 -7.88 -11.81 -8.59
N LEU A 366 -9.14 -11.69 -8.13
CA LEU A 366 -10.00 -12.85 -7.89
C LEU A 366 -10.32 -13.60 -9.19
N LEU A 367 -10.62 -12.90 -10.29
CA LEU A 367 -10.83 -13.53 -11.59
C LEU A 367 -9.58 -14.25 -12.09
N LYS A 368 -8.39 -13.65 -11.91
CA LYS A 368 -7.12 -14.29 -12.27
C LYS A 368 -6.89 -15.57 -11.47
N VAL A 369 -7.08 -15.52 -10.16
CA VAL A 369 -6.83 -16.66 -9.26
C VAL A 369 -7.87 -17.78 -9.42
N LEU A 370 -9.15 -17.43 -9.60
CA LEU A 370 -10.24 -18.42 -9.68
C LEU A 370 -10.47 -18.95 -11.10
N ALA A 371 -10.28 -18.13 -12.13
CA ALA A 371 -10.60 -18.47 -13.52
C ALA A 371 -9.36 -18.59 -14.43
N GLY A 372 -8.15 -18.29 -13.93
CA GLY A 372 -6.92 -18.37 -14.73
C GLY A 372 -6.85 -17.35 -15.88
N ILE A 373 -7.69 -16.30 -15.84
CA ILE A 373 -7.75 -15.29 -16.90
C ILE A 373 -6.63 -14.28 -16.66
N ASP A 374 -5.62 -14.28 -17.53
CA ASP A 374 -4.60 -13.24 -17.55
C ASP A 374 -5.21 -11.92 -18.05
N THR A 375 -5.21 -10.92 -17.18
CA THR A 375 -5.67 -9.58 -17.52
C THR A 375 -4.51 -8.81 -18.17
N ASN A 376 -4.61 -8.55 -19.47
CA ASN A 376 -3.60 -7.80 -20.20
C ASN A 376 -3.48 -6.37 -19.66
N PHE A 377 -2.25 -5.98 -19.32
CA PHE A 377 -1.92 -4.69 -18.73
C PHE A 377 -1.63 -3.64 -19.81
N THR A 378 -2.18 -2.43 -19.66
CA THR A 378 -1.79 -1.26 -20.45
C THR A 378 -0.78 -0.45 -19.66
N VAL A 379 0.47 -0.40 -20.13
CA VAL A 379 1.51 0.47 -19.57
C VAL A 379 1.07 1.93 -19.73
N THR A 380 1.13 2.68 -18.64
CA THR A 380 0.80 4.11 -18.65
C THR A 380 1.86 4.84 -19.47
N SER A 381 1.49 5.38 -20.63
CA SER A 381 2.37 6.31 -21.35
C SER A 381 2.46 7.61 -20.56
N LYS A 382 3.66 7.97 -20.11
CA LYS A 382 3.92 9.34 -19.65
C LYS A 382 3.98 10.22 -20.89
N ALA A 383 3.04 11.15 -21.03
CA ALA A 383 3.10 12.15 -22.09
C ALA A 383 4.30 13.08 -21.83
N THR A 384 5.08 13.36 -22.88
CA THR A 384 5.99 14.50 -22.95
C THR A 384 5.17 15.67 -23.49
N GLY A 385 4.91 16.67 -22.65
CA GLY A 385 4.09 17.84 -22.99
C GLY A 385 4.93 19.05 -23.41
N ASP A 386 4.46 19.73 -24.47
CA ASP A 386 5.00 20.97 -25.07
C ASP A 386 4.95 22.19 -24.13
N GLU A 387 5.80 23.18 -24.42
CA GLU A 387 6.31 24.23 -23.53
C GLU A 387 5.39 25.41 -23.14
N ASP A 388 4.08 25.42 -23.45
CA ASP A 388 3.30 26.67 -23.37
C ASP A 388 2.38 26.90 -22.14
N ASP A 389 2.24 25.95 -21.19
CA ASP A 389 1.59 26.22 -19.89
C ASP A 389 1.88 25.09 -18.87
N GLU A 390 2.78 25.34 -17.90
CA GLU A 390 3.41 24.35 -16.99
C GLU A 390 2.44 23.47 -16.18
N PHE A 391 1.15 23.85 -16.09
CA PHE A 391 0.12 23.06 -15.38
C PHE A 391 -1.11 22.68 -16.22
N ALA A 392 -1.17 22.99 -17.52
CA ALA A 392 -2.37 22.71 -18.33
C ALA A 392 -2.74 21.21 -18.37
N GLU A 393 -1.74 20.34 -18.48
CA GLU A 393 -1.95 18.88 -18.48
C GLU A 393 -2.44 18.33 -17.14
N LEU A 394 -2.16 19.01 -16.02
CA LEU A 394 -2.61 18.62 -14.67
C LEU A 394 -4.14 18.68 -14.52
N TYR A 395 -4.76 19.51 -15.35
CA TYR A 395 -6.20 19.72 -15.42
C TYR A 395 -6.88 18.99 -16.60
N ALA A 396 -6.11 18.23 -17.39
CA ALA A 396 -6.66 17.43 -18.47
C ALA A 396 -7.39 16.20 -17.91
N PHE A 397 -8.69 16.14 -18.15
CA PHE A 397 -9.53 15.05 -17.70
C PHE A 397 -9.55 13.92 -18.73
N LYS A 398 -9.01 12.74 -18.37
CA LYS A 398 -9.03 11.53 -19.21
C LYS A 398 -10.06 10.52 -18.67
N TRP A 399 -11.15 10.27 -19.40
CA TRP A 399 -12.15 9.29 -18.95
C TRP A 399 -11.58 7.87 -18.92
N THR A 400 -11.82 7.14 -17.82
CA THR A 400 -11.46 5.72 -17.67
C THR A 400 -12.59 4.96 -16.95
N THR A 401 -12.65 3.64 -17.14
CA THR A 401 -13.64 2.78 -16.46
C THR A 401 -13.50 2.81 -14.94
N LEU A 402 -12.30 3.13 -14.42
CA LEU A 402 -12.04 3.29 -12.99
C LEU A 402 -12.88 4.42 -12.35
N LEU A 403 -13.33 5.39 -13.15
CA LEU A 403 -14.13 6.52 -12.66
C LEU A 403 -15.61 6.19 -12.52
N ILE A 404 -16.08 5.03 -13.02
CA ILE A 404 -17.50 4.66 -12.98
C ILE A 404 -18.01 4.53 -11.54
N PRO A 405 -17.41 3.70 -10.65
CA PRO A 405 -17.92 3.57 -9.28
C PRO A 405 -17.93 4.88 -8.47
N PRO A 406 -16.85 5.71 -8.41
CA PRO A 406 -16.89 6.95 -7.65
C PRO A 406 -17.91 7.95 -8.22
N THR A 407 -18.09 8.01 -9.55
CA THR A 407 -19.13 8.86 -10.17
C THR A 407 -20.53 8.40 -9.77
N THR A 408 -20.80 7.09 -9.84
CA THR A 408 -22.09 6.51 -9.44
C THR A 408 -22.39 6.77 -7.95
N LEU A 409 -21.40 6.57 -7.07
CA LEU A 409 -21.52 6.85 -5.63
C LEU A 409 -21.83 8.32 -5.34
N LEU A 410 -21.17 9.23 -6.07
CA LEU A 410 -21.39 10.65 -5.91
C LEU A 410 -22.82 11.03 -6.34
N VAL A 411 -23.25 10.57 -7.52
CA VAL A 411 -24.58 10.85 -8.06
C VAL A 411 -25.68 10.28 -7.15
N ILE A 412 -25.57 9.02 -6.73
CA ILE A 412 -26.61 8.39 -5.89
C ILE A 412 -26.71 9.04 -4.51
N ASN A 413 -25.59 9.47 -3.91
CA ASN A 413 -25.62 10.19 -2.64
C ASN A 413 -26.22 11.61 -2.79
N ILE A 414 -25.91 12.34 -3.87
CA ILE A 414 -26.52 13.65 -4.14
C ILE A 414 -28.04 13.50 -4.34
N ILE A 415 -28.47 12.53 -5.16
CA ILE A 415 -29.91 12.25 -5.36
C ILE A 415 -30.57 11.85 -4.04
N GLY A 416 -29.91 11.00 -3.25
CA GLY A 416 -30.39 10.61 -1.92
C GLY A 416 -30.57 11.80 -0.99
N VAL A 417 -29.61 12.73 -0.94
CA VAL A 417 -29.71 13.95 -0.13
C VAL A 417 -30.90 14.80 -0.55
N VAL A 418 -31.06 15.05 -1.85
CA VAL A 418 -32.18 15.85 -2.37
C VAL A 418 -33.52 15.17 -2.05
N ALA A 419 -33.64 13.87 -2.33
CA ALA A 419 -34.86 13.10 -2.06
C ALA A 419 -35.19 13.05 -0.57
N GLY A 420 -34.21 12.81 0.30
CA GLY A 420 -34.41 12.74 1.75
C GLY A 420 -34.79 14.07 2.38
N ILE A 421 -34.24 15.19 1.88
CA ILE A 421 -34.66 16.54 2.31
C ILE A 421 -36.08 16.82 1.83
N SER A 422 -36.40 16.54 0.56
CA SER A 422 -37.75 16.72 0.02
C SER A 422 -38.79 15.91 0.79
N ASP A 423 -38.51 14.66 1.13
CA ASP A 423 -39.41 13.80 1.92
C ASP A 423 -39.64 14.35 3.33
N ALA A 424 -38.58 14.77 4.02
CA ALA A 424 -38.70 15.32 5.38
C ALA A 424 -39.46 16.65 5.43
N ILE A 425 -39.33 17.49 4.40
CA ILE A 425 -40.11 18.72 4.27
C ILE A 425 -41.61 18.41 4.17
N ASN A 426 -41.99 17.32 3.49
CA ASN A 426 -43.39 16.94 3.31
C ASN A 426 -43.98 16.17 4.51
N ASN A 427 -43.17 15.38 5.20
CA ASN A 427 -43.61 14.55 6.34
C ASN A 427 -43.54 15.26 7.70
N GLY A 428 -43.08 16.52 7.74
CA GLY A 428 -43.10 17.37 8.94
C GLY A 428 -41.95 17.13 9.93
N TYR A 429 -41.93 17.92 11.02
CA TYR A 429 -40.79 18.05 11.94
C TYR A 429 -40.30 16.75 12.59
N GLN A 430 -41.15 15.73 12.72
CA GLN A 430 -40.79 14.45 13.34
C GLN A 430 -39.75 13.65 12.54
N SER A 431 -39.58 13.95 11.25
CA SER A 431 -38.61 13.29 10.36
C SER A 431 -37.19 13.89 10.44
N TRP A 432 -37.02 15.06 11.08
CA TRP A 432 -35.77 15.83 11.03
C TRP A 432 -34.63 15.23 11.84
N GLY A 433 -34.92 14.63 13.00
CA GLY A 433 -33.91 13.97 13.84
C GLY A 433 -33.22 12.81 13.10
N PRO A 434 -33.98 11.80 12.60
CA PRO A 434 -33.43 10.72 11.79
C PRO A 434 -32.77 11.20 10.49
N LEU A 435 -33.30 12.27 9.87
CA LEU A 435 -32.71 12.85 8.67
C LEU A 435 -31.28 13.35 8.93
N PHE A 436 -31.03 14.03 10.05
CA PHE A 436 -29.71 14.61 10.35
C PHE A 436 -28.61 13.55 10.36
N GLY A 437 -28.86 12.39 10.99
CA GLY A 437 -27.91 11.28 11.00
C GLY A 437 -27.63 10.73 9.59
N LYS A 438 -28.67 10.56 8.77
CA LYS A 438 -28.53 10.10 7.37
C LYS A 438 -27.75 11.10 6.52
N LEU A 439 -28.05 12.38 6.64
CA LEU A 439 -27.37 13.46 5.94
C LEU A 439 -25.90 13.54 6.36
N PHE A 440 -25.58 13.42 7.65
CA PHE A 440 -24.20 13.45 8.13
C PHE A 440 -23.31 12.42 7.41
N PHE A 441 -23.76 11.17 7.30
CA PHE A 441 -23.01 10.14 6.59
C PHE A 441 -22.95 10.36 5.07
N ALA A 442 -24.03 10.83 4.44
CA ALA A 442 -24.01 11.14 3.01
C ALA A 442 -23.05 12.31 2.70
N PHE A 443 -23.04 13.35 3.55
CA PHE A 443 -22.09 14.46 3.44
C PHE A 443 -20.65 13.99 3.64
N TRP A 444 -20.39 13.09 4.60
CA TRP A 444 -19.06 12.49 4.75
C TRP A 444 -18.58 11.85 3.43
N VAL A 445 -19.42 11.06 2.75
CA VAL A 445 -19.08 10.45 1.45
C VAL A 445 -18.82 11.52 0.38
N ILE A 446 -19.73 12.49 0.23
CA ILE A 446 -19.62 13.55 -0.79
C ILE A 446 -18.37 14.39 -0.58
N VAL A 447 -18.04 14.75 0.66
CA VAL A 447 -16.84 15.53 0.99
C VAL A 447 -15.57 14.74 0.69
N HIS A 448 -15.53 13.43 0.93
CA HIS A 448 -14.36 12.62 0.58
C HIS A 448 -14.17 12.47 -0.93
N LEU A 449 -15.26 12.42 -1.70
CA LEU A 449 -15.24 12.38 -3.16
C LEU A 449 -15.17 13.77 -3.83
N TYR A 450 -15.13 14.86 -3.07
CA TYR A 450 -15.06 16.22 -3.61
C TYR A 450 -13.81 16.51 -4.46
N PRO A 451 -12.59 16.08 -4.08
CA PRO A 451 -11.41 16.27 -4.92
C PRO A 451 -11.53 15.56 -6.27
N PHE A 452 -12.17 14.39 -6.27
CA PHE A 452 -12.51 13.63 -7.48
C PHE A 452 -13.49 14.42 -8.36
N LEU A 453 -14.55 15.00 -7.78
CA LEU A 453 -15.47 15.89 -8.50
C LEU A 453 -14.75 17.11 -9.09
N LYS A 454 -13.87 17.75 -8.33
CA LYS A 454 -13.02 18.84 -8.85
C LYS A 454 -12.12 18.39 -9.99
N GLY A 455 -11.61 17.17 -9.94
CA GLY A 455 -10.82 16.56 -11.01
C GLY A 455 -11.64 16.32 -12.28
N LEU A 456 -12.87 15.80 -12.15
CA LEU A 456 -13.83 15.62 -13.25
C LEU A 456 -14.16 16.94 -13.97
N MET A 457 -14.21 18.05 -13.23
CA MET A 457 -14.60 19.35 -13.77
C MET A 457 -13.49 20.02 -14.60
N GLY A 458 -12.26 19.49 -14.61
CA GLY A 458 -11.14 19.96 -15.43
C GLY A 458 -10.83 21.46 -15.28
N ARG A 459 -9.96 22.01 -16.14
CA ARG A 459 -9.80 23.46 -16.30
C ARG A 459 -11.04 23.98 -17.03
N GLN A 460 -12.10 24.23 -16.29
CA GLN A 460 -13.18 25.04 -16.78
C GLN A 460 -13.41 26.18 -15.77
N ASN A 461 -13.53 27.40 -16.29
CA ASN A 461 -13.69 28.69 -15.60
C ASN A 461 -14.69 28.67 -14.42
N ARG A 462 -14.93 29.78 -13.71
CA ARG A 462 -16.05 29.87 -12.73
C ARG A 462 -17.42 29.37 -13.26
N THR A 463 -17.60 29.29 -14.57
CA THR A 463 -18.84 29.02 -15.32
C THR A 463 -19.50 27.64 -15.10
N PRO A 464 -18.82 26.47 -15.14
CA PRO A 464 -19.43 25.17 -14.90
C PRO A 464 -19.76 24.95 -13.43
N THR A 465 -19.01 25.53 -12.49
CA THR A 465 -19.39 25.51 -11.07
C THR A 465 -20.71 26.23 -10.87
N ILE A 466 -20.89 27.40 -11.50
CA ILE A 466 -22.16 28.13 -11.49
C ILE A 466 -23.27 27.32 -12.15
N VAL A 467 -23.03 26.74 -13.34
CA VAL A 467 -24.03 25.90 -14.03
C VAL A 467 -24.42 24.68 -13.21
N ILE A 468 -23.48 23.99 -12.57
CA ILE A 468 -23.78 22.84 -11.70
C ILE A 468 -24.58 23.28 -10.47
N ILE A 469 -24.22 24.39 -9.83
CA ILE A 469 -24.98 24.94 -8.71
C ILE A 469 -26.43 25.24 -9.16
N TRP A 470 -26.61 25.88 -10.31
CA TRP A 470 -27.94 26.15 -10.87
C TRP A 470 -28.69 24.87 -11.25
N SER A 471 -28.02 23.87 -11.83
CA SER A 471 -28.61 22.57 -12.16
C SER A 471 -29.04 21.81 -10.90
N VAL A 472 -28.25 21.84 -9.83
CA VAL A 472 -28.60 21.25 -8.52
C VAL A 472 -29.78 22.00 -7.91
N LEU A 473 -29.79 23.34 -7.96
CA LEU A 473 -30.91 24.16 -7.49
C LEU A 473 -32.19 23.84 -8.25
N LEU A 474 -32.12 23.81 -9.59
CA LEU A 474 -33.25 23.48 -10.45
C LEU A 474 -33.74 22.05 -10.20
N ALA A 475 -32.85 21.06 -10.14
CA ALA A 475 -33.20 19.68 -9.81
C ALA A 475 -33.86 19.57 -8.43
N SER A 476 -33.40 20.35 -7.45
CA SER A 476 -34.00 20.41 -6.12
C SER A 476 -35.41 21.01 -6.17
N ILE A 477 -35.61 22.09 -6.92
CA ILE A 477 -36.93 22.70 -7.15
C ILE A 477 -37.87 21.71 -7.84
N PHE A 478 -37.42 21.04 -8.91
CA PHE A 478 -38.19 20.03 -9.63
C PHE A 478 -38.56 18.85 -8.72
N SER A 479 -37.64 18.37 -7.89
CA SER A 479 -37.91 17.31 -6.91
C SER A 479 -38.97 17.74 -5.90
N LEU A 480 -38.88 18.96 -5.35
CA LEU A 480 -39.88 19.50 -4.43
C LEU A 480 -41.26 19.66 -5.08
N LEU A 481 -41.30 20.16 -6.31
CA LEU A 481 -42.53 20.28 -7.09
C LEU A 481 -43.13 18.91 -7.40
N TRP A 482 -42.31 17.94 -7.80
CA TRP A 482 -42.76 16.57 -8.07
C TRP A 482 -43.41 15.97 -6.83
N VAL A 483 -42.75 15.98 -5.67
CA VAL A 483 -43.32 15.38 -4.44
C VAL A 483 -44.61 16.11 -4.00
N ARG A 484 -44.74 17.42 -4.27
CA ARG A 484 -45.97 18.19 -4.00
C ARG A 484 -47.12 17.81 -4.93
N ILE A 485 -46.83 17.50 -6.19
CA ILE A 485 -47.82 17.25 -7.25
C ILE A 485 -48.18 15.76 -7.36
N ASP A 486 -47.22 14.87 -7.07
CA ASP A 486 -47.33 13.43 -7.29
C ASP A 486 -48.46 12.81 -6.44
N PRO A 487 -49.55 12.33 -7.08
CA PRO A 487 -50.69 11.76 -6.39
C PRO A 487 -50.40 10.37 -5.79
N PHE A 488 -49.26 9.75 -6.12
CA PHE A 488 -48.87 8.42 -5.65
C PHE A 488 -47.99 8.45 -4.39
N THR A 489 -47.57 9.63 -3.94
CA THR A 489 -46.91 9.76 -2.63
C THR A 489 -47.95 9.64 -1.52
N VAL A 490 -47.72 8.72 -0.58
CA VAL A 490 -48.64 8.46 0.55
C VAL A 490 -48.64 9.68 1.45
N LYS A 491 -49.59 10.59 1.23
CA LYS A 491 -49.84 11.70 2.16
C LYS A 491 -50.25 11.09 3.49
N ALA A 492 -49.49 11.34 4.55
CA ALA A 492 -49.89 11.01 5.90
C ALA A 492 -51.22 11.72 6.18
N LYS A 493 -52.34 11.00 6.05
CA LYS A 493 -53.62 11.45 6.59
C LYS A 493 -53.39 11.56 8.10
N GLY A 494 -53.39 12.79 8.60
CA GLY A 494 -53.51 13.02 10.04
C GLY A 494 -54.73 12.26 10.59
N PRO A 495 -54.83 12.07 11.91
CA PRO A 495 -55.98 11.39 12.50
C PRO A 495 -57.28 12.04 12.01
N ASP A 496 -58.30 11.23 11.70
CA ASP A 496 -59.63 11.73 11.35
C ASP A 496 -60.15 12.60 12.49
N VAL A 497 -60.02 13.91 12.33
CA VAL A 497 -60.54 14.90 13.27
C VAL A 497 -62.06 14.90 13.13
N LYS A 498 -62.72 14.11 13.99
CA LYS A 498 -64.14 14.31 14.27
C LYS A 498 -64.30 15.60 15.07
N GLN A 499 -65.15 16.49 14.58
CA GLN A 499 -65.57 17.70 15.28
C GLN A 499 -66.13 17.27 16.66
N CYS A 500 -65.47 17.65 17.77
CA CYS A 500 -65.85 17.13 19.09
C CYS A 500 -67.13 17.77 19.68
N GLY A 501 -67.87 18.58 18.91
CA GLY A 501 -69.13 19.18 19.32
C GLY A 501 -69.02 20.18 20.48
N ILE A 502 -67.81 20.50 20.93
CA ILE A 502 -67.57 21.51 21.97
C ILE A 502 -67.12 22.79 21.26
N ASN A 503 -67.93 23.84 21.37
CA ASN A 503 -67.49 25.20 21.04
C ASN A 503 -66.47 25.62 22.10
N CYS A 504 -65.20 25.65 21.70
CA CYS A 504 -64.12 26.26 22.49
C CYS A 504 -64.19 27.79 22.42
#